data_AF-L1PA93-F1
#
_entry.id   AF-L1PA93-F1
#
_cell.length_a   1.000
_cell.length_b   1.000
_cell.length_c   1.000
_cell.angle_alpha   90.00
_cell.angle_beta   90.00
_cell.angle_gamma   90.00
#
_symmetry.space_group_name_H-M   'P 1'
#
loop_
_entity.id
_entity.type
_entity.pdbx_description
1 polymer ?
#
loop_
_entity_poly.entity_id
_entity_poly.type
_entity_poly.pdbx_seq_one_letter_code
_entity_poly.pdbx_strand_id
1 'polypeptide(L)'
;WAFTGLYTGTYYVVVKSNDCVYTSTGVVIDEAPALQVVSETTNITCYGAKNGTISITVTGGTGNMQYAISPRFDRVVDRGYFDELRKGDYVVRVKDENNCFVDIPVKITEPDLLRVVIDQKTDEICYGAQDGSVSLTITGGTQTYSTSIDGGRTWTPNKTLYTGLASGTHTILV
;
A
#
# COMPACT_ATOMS: atom_id res chain seq x y z
N TRP A 1 -50.85 -4.41 11.75
CA TRP A 1 -49.91 -3.59 12.52
C TRP A 1 -48.53 -4.19 12.39
N ALA A 2 -47.49 -3.37 12.36
CA ALA A 2 -46.11 -3.85 12.29
C ALA A 2 -45.36 -3.31 13.52
N PHE A 3 -44.53 -4.15 14.13
CA PHE A 3 -43.55 -3.72 15.12
C PHE A 3 -42.26 -3.36 14.36
N THR A 4 -41.71 -2.18 14.63
CA THR A 4 -40.50 -1.67 13.98
C THR A 4 -39.47 -1.25 15.03
N GLY A 5 -38.18 -1.26 14.68
CA GLY A 5 -37.11 -0.84 15.59
C GLY A 5 -36.78 -1.85 16.69
N LEU A 6 -36.99 -3.14 16.42
CA LEU A 6 -36.62 -4.23 17.32
C LEU A 6 -35.11 -4.47 17.25
N TYR A 7 -34.46 -4.63 18.40
CA TYR A 7 -33.07 -5.09 18.49
C TYR A 7 -32.97 -6.59 18.22
N THR A 8 -31.76 -7.12 18.05
CA THR A 8 -31.56 -8.56 17.96
C THR A 8 -32.10 -9.29 19.20
N GLY A 9 -32.72 -10.45 18.99
CA GLY A 9 -33.31 -11.26 20.04
C GLY A 9 -34.54 -12.04 19.60
N THR A 10 -35.07 -12.82 20.53
CA THR A 10 -36.29 -13.62 20.32
C THR A 10 -37.50 -12.91 20.93
N TYR A 11 -38.47 -12.59 20.08
CA TYR A 11 -39.70 -11.92 20.47
C TYR A 11 -40.87 -12.90 20.47
N TYR A 12 -41.82 -12.65 21.37
CA TYR A 12 -43.07 -13.37 21.44
C TYR A 12 -44.22 -12.37 21.37
N VAL A 13 -45.23 -12.68 20.56
CA VAL A 13 -46.46 -11.88 20.51
C VAL A 13 -47.48 -12.55 21.43
N VAL A 14 -47.94 -11.82 22.44
CA VAL A 14 -48.98 -12.28 23.36
C VAL A 14 -50.29 -11.58 23.00
N VAL A 15 -51.31 -12.35 22.67
CA VAL A 15 -52.67 -11.88 22.41
C VAL A 15 -53.56 -12.27 23.57
N LYS A 16 -54.27 -11.30 24.15
CA LYS A 16 -55.22 -11.51 25.23
C LYS A 16 -56.62 -11.14 24.79
N SER A 17 -57.55 -12.07 24.94
CA SER A 17 -58.99 -11.89 24.88
C SER A 17 -59.56 -11.89 26.31
N ASN A 18 -60.85 -11.60 26.45
CA ASN A 18 -61.55 -11.65 27.74
C ASN A 18 -61.58 -13.06 28.36
N ASP A 19 -61.47 -14.09 27.53
CA ASP A 19 -61.62 -15.50 27.89
C ASP A 19 -60.34 -16.34 27.69
N CYS A 20 -59.33 -15.82 26.98
CA CYS A 20 -58.10 -16.58 26.71
C CYS A 20 -56.86 -15.69 26.52
N VAL A 21 -55.69 -16.32 26.67
CA VAL A 21 -54.39 -15.74 26.31
C VAL A 21 -53.69 -16.73 25.40
N TYR A 22 -53.12 -16.24 24.31
CA TYR A 22 -52.33 -17.03 23.38
C TYR A 22 -50.98 -16.36 23.13
N THR A 23 -49.91 -17.15 23.13
CA THR A 23 -48.54 -16.70 22.84
C THR A 23 -48.08 -17.33 21.54
N SER A 24 -47.56 -16.51 20.63
CA SER A 24 -47.01 -16.99 19.36
C SER A 24 -45.78 -17.87 19.57
N THR A 25 -45.37 -18.57 18.52
CA THR A 25 -43.99 -19.08 18.42
C THR A 25 -43.00 -17.91 18.47
N GLY A 26 -41.77 -18.19 18.90
CA GLY A 26 -40.71 -17.19 18.95
C GLY A 26 -40.35 -16.68 17.55
N VAL A 27 -40.23 -15.37 17.40
CA VAL A 27 -39.73 -14.68 16.21
C VAL A 27 -38.31 -14.23 16.52
N VAL A 28 -37.33 -14.74 15.77
CA VAL A 28 -35.92 -14.39 15.96
C VAL A 28 -35.56 -13.24 15.04
N ILE A 29 -34.94 -12.21 15.60
CA ILE A 29 -34.31 -11.11 14.87
C ILE A 29 -32.79 -11.27 15.04
N ASP A 30 -32.10 -11.65 13.97
CA ASP A 30 -30.65 -11.84 13.96
C ASP A 30 -29.90 -10.52 13.67
N GLU A 31 -28.67 -10.44 14.15
CA GLU A 31 -27.75 -9.36 13.78
C GLU A 31 -27.19 -9.60 12.37
N ALA A 32 -27.05 -8.52 11.58
CA ALA A 32 -26.40 -8.62 10.28
C ALA A 32 -24.90 -8.98 10.44
N PRO A 33 -24.31 -9.78 9.53
CA PRO A 33 -22.88 -10.07 9.58
C PRO A 33 -22.05 -8.79 9.59
N ALA A 34 -21.17 -8.63 10.58
CA ALA A 34 -20.29 -7.48 10.66
C ALA A 34 -19.38 -7.38 9.42
N LEU A 35 -19.13 -6.16 8.95
CA LEU A 35 -18.14 -5.88 7.92
C LEU A 35 -16.74 -6.18 8.45
N GLN A 36 -16.08 -7.17 7.86
CA GLN A 36 -14.68 -7.48 8.10
C GLN A 36 -13.88 -7.12 6.85
N VAL A 37 -12.81 -6.35 7.05
CA VAL A 37 -12.02 -5.81 5.94
C VAL A 37 -10.55 -6.12 6.13
N VAL A 38 -9.91 -6.63 5.08
CA VAL A 38 -8.47 -6.86 4.99
C VAL A 38 -7.92 -5.98 3.88
N SER A 39 -6.85 -5.25 4.17
CA SER A 39 -6.13 -4.43 3.19
C SER A 39 -4.75 -4.99 2.91
N GLU A 40 -4.39 -5.05 1.63
CA GLU A 40 -3.05 -5.34 1.16
C GLU A 40 -2.48 -4.15 0.39
N THR A 41 -1.18 -3.91 0.50
CA THR A 41 -0.52 -2.76 -0.12
C THR A 41 0.72 -3.16 -0.89
N THR A 42 0.92 -2.53 -2.05
CA THR A 42 2.23 -2.52 -2.71
C THR A 42 2.82 -1.12 -2.58
N ASN A 43 4.02 -1.04 -2.02
CA ASN A 43 4.77 0.20 -1.91
C ASN A 43 5.36 0.65 -3.24
N ILE A 44 5.71 1.92 -3.33
CA ILE A 44 6.31 2.51 -4.52
C ILE A 44 7.70 1.92 -4.74
N THR A 45 8.07 1.66 -6.00
CA THR A 45 9.34 0.98 -6.33
C THR A 45 10.52 1.94 -6.52
N CYS A 46 10.25 3.21 -6.84
CA CYS A 46 11.25 4.23 -7.12
C CYS A 46 10.78 5.58 -6.58
N TYR A 47 11.71 6.35 -5.99
CA TYR A 47 11.41 7.67 -5.42
C TYR A 47 10.64 8.55 -6.42
N GLY A 48 9.45 9.04 -6.01
CA GLY A 48 8.60 9.91 -6.81
C GLY A 48 7.73 9.23 -7.86
N ALA A 49 7.82 7.91 -8.02
CA ALA A 49 6.92 7.16 -8.90
C ALA A 49 5.49 7.11 -8.35
N LYS A 50 4.55 6.69 -9.20
CA LYS A 50 3.12 6.55 -8.87
C LYS A 50 2.66 5.12 -9.18
N ASN A 51 3.26 4.14 -8.51
CA ASN A 51 2.92 2.73 -8.73
C ASN A 51 2.59 2.00 -7.43
N GLY A 52 2.31 2.75 -6.37
CA GLY A 52 1.74 2.16 -5.16
C GLY A 52 0.31 1.68 -5.43
N THR A 53 -0.08 0.60 -4.75
CA THR A 53 -1.42 0.03 -4.87
C THR A 53 -2.00 -0.34 -3.51
N ILE A 54 -3.32 -0.32 -3.40
CA ILE A 54 -4.09 -0.81 -2.26
C ILE A 54 -5.18 -1.75 -2.79
N SER A 55 -5.24 -2.96 -2.25
CA SER A 55 -6.30 -3.93 -2.52
C SER A 55 -7.07 -4.22 -1.24
N ILE A 56 -8.39 -4.29 -1.35
CA ILE A 56 -9.30 -4.49 -0.24
C ILE A 56 -10.11 -5.76 -0.49
N THR A 57 -10.09 -6.66 0.49
CA THR A 57 -10.94 -7.84 0.54
C THR A 57 -11.92 -7.69 1.70
N VAL A 58 -13.20 -7.93 1.43
CA VAL A 58 -14.29 -7.75 2.39
C VAL A 58 -15.01 -9.07 2.60
N THR A 59 -15.34 -9.37 3.85
CA THR A 59 -16.27 -10.44 4.25
C THR A 59 -17.35 -9.90 5.18
N GLY A 60 -18.51 -10.54 5.20
CA GLY A 60 -19.68 -10.04 5.93
C GLY A 60 -20.34 -8.84 5.23
N GLY A 61 -21.05 -8.01 5.99
CA GLY A 61 -21.86 -6.90 5.43
C GLY A 61 -23.10 -7.37 4.67
N THR A 62 -23.88 -6.41 4.18
CA THR A 62 -25.10 -6.68 3.39
C THR A 62 -25.00 -6.14 1.97
N GLY A 63 -25.31 -6.98 0.99
CA GLY A 63 -25.48 -6.55 -0.39
C GLY A 63 -24.18 -6.14 -1.08
N ASN A 64 -24.27 -5.17 -2.00
CA ASN A 64 -23.12 -4.70 -2.76
C ASN A 64 -22.23 -3.78 -1.93
N MET A 65 -20.91 -3.94 -2.06
CA MET A 65 -19.93 -3.10 -1.40
C MET A 65 -19.53 -1.91 -2.26
N GLN A 66 -19.40 -0.76 -1.62
CA GLN A 66 -18.94 0.50 -2.18
C GLN A 66 -17.63 0.90 -1.52
N TYR A 67 -16.68 1.38 -2.31
CA TYR A 67 -15.35 1.76 -1.84
C TYR A 67 -15.07 3.20 -2.19
N ALA A 68 -14.37 3.91 -1.32
CA ALA A 68 -13.84 5.23 -1.60
C ALA A 68 -12.51 5.42 -0.85
N ILE A 69 -11.65 6.31 -1.35
CA ILE A 69 -10.33 6.54 -0.77
C ILE A 69 -10.09 8.03 -0.52
N SER A 70 -9.51 8.35 0.63
CA SER A 70 -9.11 9.72 0.94
C SER A 70 -8.13 10.28 -0.09
N PRO A 71 -8.16 11.59 -0.40
CA PRO A 71 -9.06 12.59 0.17
C PRO A 71 -10.44 12.66 -0.52
N ARG A 72 -10.69 11.79 -1.52
CA ARG A 72 -11.89 11.84 -2.38
C ARG A 72 -12.91 10.79 -2.00
N PHE A 73 -13.55 10.97 -0.85
CA PHE A 73 -14.66 10.11 -0.43
C PHE A 73 -15.94 10.29 -1.26
N ASP A 74 -15.99 11.34 -2.07
CA ASP A 74 -17.04 11.59 -3.06
C ASP A 74 -16.96 10.66 -4.27
N ARG A 75 -15.79 10.08 -4.53
CA ARG A 75 -15.58 9.16 -5.66
C ARG A 75 -15.72 7.72 -5.21
N VAL A 76 -16.96 7.24 -5.30
CA VAL A 76 -17.31 5.87 -4.97
C VAL A 76 -17.09 4.94 -6.16
N VAL A 77 -16.49 3.78 -5.90
CA VAL A 77 -16.28 2.70 -6.87
C VAL A 77 -16.85 1.39 -6.31
N ASP A 78 -17.08 0.41 -7.18
CA ASP A 78 -17.62 -0.92 -6.89
C ASP A 78 -16.54 -2.00 -6.70
N ARG A 79 -15.26 -1.64 -6.92
CA ARG A 79 -14.10 -2.50 -6.75
C ARG A 79 -13.13 -1.91 -5.74
N GLY A 80 -12.74 -2.71 -4.74
CA GLY A 80 -11.76 -2.36 -3.72
C GLY A 80 -10.30 -2.40 -4.20
N TYR A 81 -9.98 -1.82 -5.35
CA TYR A 81 -8.61 -1.77 -5.87
C TYR A 81 -8.26 -0.36 -6.31
N PHE A 82 -7.19 0.19 -5.73
CA PHE A 82 -6.69 1.52 -5.99
C PHE A 82 -5.24 1.45 -6.45
N ASP A 83 -4.93 2.05 -7.58
CA ASP A 83 -3.59 2.11 -8.17
C ASP A 83 -3.15 3.55 -8.43
N GLU A 84 -1.99 3.70 -9.05
CA GLU A 84 -1.35 4.99 -9.34
C GLU A 84 -1.13 5.88 -8.11
N LEU A 85 -0.98 5.25 -6.93
CA LEU A 85 -0.85 5.95 -5.67
C LEU A 85 0.57 6.48 -5.46
N ARG A 86 0.65 7.67 -4.86
CA ARG A 86 1.88 8.28 -4.36
C ARG A 86 2.13 7.89 -2.90
N LYS A 87 3.35 8.16 -2.41
CA LYS A 87 3.67 8.05 -1.00
C LYS A 87 2.68 8.90 -0.20
N GLY A 88 2.12 8.30 0.84
CA GLY A 88 1.16 8.99 1.67
C GLY A 88 0.41 8.03 2.60
N ASP A 89 -0.28 8.65 3.53
CA ASP A 89 -1.25 7.98 4.38
C ASP A 89 -2.63 8.14 3.74
N TYR A 90 -3.32 7.02 3.59
CA TYR A 90 -4.65 6.91 2.99
C TYR A 90 -5.63 6.35 4.00
N VAL A 91 -6.89 6.71 3.85
CA VAL A 91 -8.01 6.06 4.52
C VAL A 91 -8.93 5.52 3.44
N VAL A 92 -9.12 4.21 3.43
CA VAL A 92 -10.07 3.54 2.54
C VAL A 92 -11.36 3.30 3.31
N ARG A 93 -12.48 3.78 2.77
CA ARG A 93 -13.81 3.53 3.30
C ARG A 93 -14.47 2.41 2.50
N VAL A 94 -14.94 1.39 3.21
CA VAL A 94 -15.82 0.35 2.66
C VAL A 94 -17.20 0.56 3.24
N LYS A 95 -18.23 0.61 2.40
CA LYS A 95 -19.62 0.81 2.79
C LYS A 95 -20.50 -0.28 2.17
N ASP A 96 -21.40 -0.85 2.94
CA ASP A 96 -22.39 -1.79 2.44
C ASP A 96 -23.66 -1.10 1.91
N GLU A 97 -24.63 -1.88 1.42
CA GLU A 97 -25.88 -1.37 0.86
C GLU A 97 -26.78 -0.68 1.91
N ASN A 98 -26.63 -1.07 3.18
CA ASN A 98 -27.35 -0.48 4.31
C ASN A 98 -26.68 0.78 4.88
N ASN A 99 -25.60 1.25 4.24
CA ASN A 99 -24.77 2.39 4.66
C ASN A 99 -23.95 2.17 5.94
N CYS A 100 -23.78 0.92 6.39
CA CYS A 100 -22.77 0.58 7.38
C CYS A 100 -21.39 0.71 6.72
N PHE A 101 -20.44 1.35 7.40
CA PHE A 101 -19.10 1.53 6.84
C PHE A 101 -17.98 1.30 7.84
N VAL A 102 -16.81 0.97 7.30
CA VAL A 102 -15.54 0.82 8.02
C VAL A 102 -14.49 1.66 7.31
N ASP A 103 -13.69 2.40 8.09
CA ASP A 103 -12.54 3.17 7.60
C ASP A 103 -11.25 2.43 7.96
N ILE A 104 -10.43 2.15 6.95
CA ILE A 104 -9.17 1.42 7.08
C ILE A 104 -8.02 2.39 6.80
N PRO A 105 -7.17 2.72 7.80
CA PRO A 105 -5.96 3.50 7.56
C PRO A 105 -4.90 2.61 6.90
N VAL A 106 -4.30 3.12 5.83
CA VAL A 106 -3.32 2.42 5.01
C VAL A 106 -2.17 3.37 4.67
N LYS A 107 -0.93 2.87 4.64
CA LYS A 107 0.25 3.67 4.33
C LYS A 107 0.98 3.13 3.12
N ILE A 108 1.24 4.01 2.16
CA ILE A 108 2.13 3.73 1.02
C ILE A 108 3.46 4.44 1.26
N THR A 109 4.54 3.67 1.30
CA THR A 109 5.91 4.19 1.40
C THR A 109 6.60 4.20 0.05
N GLU A 110 7.70 4.94 -0.05
CA GLU A 110 8.61 4.91 -1.20
C GLU A 110 10.06 4.83 -0.69
N PRO A 111 11.01 4.38 -1.51
CA PRO A 111 12.42 4.36 -1.16
C PRO A 111 12.97 5.79 -1.06
N ASP A 112 14.04 5.99 -0.30
CA ASP A 112 14.72 7.28 -0.26
C ASP A 112 15.29 7.66 -1.64
N LEU A 113 15.60 8.94 -1.84
CA LEU A 113 16.23 9.39 -3.08
C LEU A 113 17.61 8.73 -3.24
N LEU A 114 17.85 8.10 -4.40
CA LEU A 114 19.15 7.51 -4.72
C LEU A 114 20.23 8.60 -4.79
N ARG A 115 21.31 8.41 -4.04
CA ARG A 115 22.45 9.32 -3.97
C ARG A 115 23.75 8.55 -4.02
N VAL A 116 24.70 9.09 -4.78
CA VAL A 116 26.06 8.58 -4.92
C VAL A 116 27.03 9.65 -4.43
N VAL A 117 28.01 9.24 -3.63
CA VAL A 117 29.09 10.10 -3.13
C VAL A 117 30.41 9.45 -3.48
N ILE A 118 31.37 10.24 -3.98
CA ILE A 118 32.75 9.79 -4.13
C ILE A 118 33.44 9.96 -2.79
N ASP A 119 33.92 8.85 -2.22
CA ASP A 119 34.53 8.85 -0.89
C ASP A 119 36.02 9.16 -0.97
N GLN A 120 36.73 8.50 -1.89
CA GLN A 120 38.17 8.63 -2.10
C GLN A 120 38.49 8.57 -3.59
N LYS A 121 39.55 9.30 -3.98
CA LYS A 121 40.17 9.19 -5.30
C LYS A 121 41.68 9.16 -5.14
N THR A 122 42.35 8.35 -5.95
CA THR A 122 43.80 8.39 -6.12
C THR A 122 44.10 8.62 -7.59
N ASP A 123 44.89 9.66 -7.86
CA ASP A 123 45.35 9.97 -9.22
C ASP A 123 46.51 9.05 -9.61
N GLU A 124 46.84 8.98 -10.90
CA GLU A 124 48.00 8.23 -11.36
C GLU A 124 49.29 8.82 -10.77
N ILE A 125 50.22 7.95 -10.35
CA ILE A 125 51.50 8.41 -9.79
C ILE A 125 52.47 8.80 -10.92
N CYS A 126 52.45 8.06 -12.02
CA CYS A 126 53.35 8.25 -13.16
C CYS A 126 52.56 8.30 -14.47
N TYR A 127 53.10 9.02 -15.46
CA TYR A 127 52.51 9.11 -16.79
C TYR A 127 52.33 7.71 -17.40
N GLY A 128 51.07 7.35 -17.68
CA GLY A 128 50.72 6.08 -18.30
C GLY A 128 50.74 4.86 -17.36
N ALA A 129 50.83 5.07 -16.05
CA ALA A 129 50.82 3.98 -15.07
C ALA A 129 49.45 3.28 -14.97
N GLN A 130 48.35 4.00 -15.24
CA GLN A 130 46.99 3.47 -15.13
C GLN A 130 46.68 2.90 -13.75
N ASP A 131 47.25 3.47 -12.70
CA ASP A 131 47.12 3.02 -11.31
C ASP A 131 46.13 3.87 -10.48
N GLY A 132 45.36 4.74 -11.16
CA GLY A 132 44.32 5.54 -10.53
C GLY A 132 43.20 4.68 -9.93
N SER A 133 42.54 5.21 -8.89
CA SER A 133 41.39 4.55 -8.26
C SER A 133 40.34 5.53 -7.76
N VAL A 134 39.11 5.05 -7.63
CA VAL A 134 38.00 5.78 -7.02
C VAL A 134 37.10 4.83 -6.24
N SER A 135 36.71 5.24 -5.04
CA SER A 135 35.71 4.55 -4.23
C SER A 135 34.48 5.42 -4.04
N LEU A 136 33.31 4.80 -3.95
CA LEU A 136 32.03 5.49 -3.82
C LEU A 136 31.11 4.81 -2.80
N THR A 137 30.20 5.61 -2.24
CA THR A 137 29.12 5.16 -1.37
C THR A 137 27.79 5.47 -2.04
N ILE A 138 26.91 4.46 -2.09
CA ILE A 138 25.54 4.56 -2.64
C ILE A 138 24.54 4.48 -1.48
N THR A 139 23.61 5.42 -1.42
CA THR A 139 22.55 5.50 -0.40
C THR A 139 21.19 5.77 -1.05
N GLY A 140 20.10 5.37 -0.39
CA GLY A 140 18.74 5.50 -0.93
C GLY A 140 18.47 4.59 -2.14
N GLY A 141 17.31 4.75 -2.78
CA GLY A 141 16.85 3.86 -3.83
C GLY A 141 16.49 2.46 -3.32
N THR A 142 16.36 1.52 -4.25
CA THR A 142 15.99 0.12 -3.97
C THR A 142 17.16 -0.79 -4.34
N GLN A 143 17.59 -1.62 -3.39
CA GLN A 143 18.69 -2.58 -3.60
C GLN A 143 18.24 -3.76 -4.49
N THR A 144 19.15 -4.43 -5.20
CA THR A 144 20.62 -4.27 -5.24
C THR A 144 21.10 -3.25 -6.26
N TYR A 145 22.20 -2.55 -5.99
CA TYR A 145 22.79 -1.58 -6.93
C TYR A 145 23.73 -2.27 -7.92
N SER A 146 23.80 -1.74 -9.14
CA SER A 146 24.84 -2.06 -10.09
C SER A 146 25.48 -0.77 -10.57
N THR A 147 26.76 -0.82 -10.91
CA THR A 147 27.49 0.35 -11.35
C THR A 147 28.22 0.09 -12.65
N SER A 148 28.43 1.13 -13.44
CA SER A 148 29.09 1.07 -14.74
C SER A 148 30.06 2.22 -14.91
N ILE A 149 31.28 1.93 -15.38
CA ILE A 149 32.29 2.95 -15.71
C ILE A 149 32.52 3.08 -17.22
N ASP A 150 31.92 2.19 -18.02
CA ASP A 150 32.13 2.10 -19.47
C ASP A 150 30.98 2.70 -20.28
N GLY A 151 30.24 3.62 -19.66
CA GLY A 151 29.09 4.31 -20.25
C GLY A 151 27.82 3.45 -20.30
N GLY A 152 27.65 2.51 -19.37
CA GLY A 152 26.45 1.68 -19.26
C GLY A 152 26.46 0.44 -20.13
N ARG A 153 27.60 0.07 -20.71
CA ARG A 153 27.72 -1.16 -21.52
C ARG A 153 27.76 -2.39 -20.64
N THR A 154 28.51 -2.32 -19.54
CA THR A 154 28.55 -3.37 -18.53
C THR A 154 28.15 -2.82 -17.17
N TRP A 155 27.29 -3.58 -16.48
CA TRP A 155 26.79 -3.26 -15.14
C TRP A 155 27.29 -4.32 -14.18
N THR A 156 28.03 -3.91 -13.16
CA THR A 156 28.57 -4.83 -12.15
C THR A 156 27.80 -4.67 -10.84
N PRO A 157 27.14 -5.72 -10.33
CA PRO A 157 26.44 -5.66 -9.05
C PRO A 157 27.36 -5.33 -7.87
N ASN A 158 26.92 -4.46 -6.98
CA ASN A 158 27.59 -4.08 -5.72
C ASN A 158 29.05 -3.61 -5.87
N LYS A 159 29.45 -3.11 -7.05
CA LYS A 159 30.80 -2.60 -7.28
C LYS A 159 30.90 -1.13 -6.88
N THR A 160 31.66 -0.87 -5.82
CA THR A 160 31.87 0.48 -5.26
C THR A 160 33.33 0.94 -5.31
N LEU A 161 34.23 0.09 -5.80
CA LEU A 161 35.65 0.40 -5.96
C LEU A 161 36.06 0.12 -7.41
N TYR A 162 36.71 1.11 -8.01
CA TYR A 162 37.33 1.00 -9.32
C TYR A 162 38.82 1.32 -9.17
N THR A 163 39.66 0.41 -9.66
CA THR A 163 41.12 0.52 -9.69
C THR A 163 41.61 0.34 -11.12
N GLY A 164 42.87 0.68 -11.38
CA GLY A 164 43.45 0.50 -12.70
C GLY A 164 43.00 1.57 -13.70
N LEU A 165 42.64 2.76 -13.21
CA LEU A 165 42.09 3.83 -14.04
C LEU A 165 43.21 4.64 -14.69
N ALA A 166 43.14 4.78 -16.01
CA ALA A 166 43.99 5.69 -16.76
C ALA A 166 43.67 7.16 -16.45
N SER A 167 44.62 8.08 -16.66
CA SER A 167 44.35 9.52 -16.58
C SER A 167 43.25 9.94 -17.57
N GLY A 168 42.33 10.75 -17.07
CA GLY A 168 41.17 11.20 -17.84
C GLY A 168 39.94 11.42 -16.96
N THR A 169 38.83 11.80 -17.61
CA THR A 169 37.54 11.91 -16.94
C THR A 169 36.81 10.58 -17.04
N HIS A 170 36.49 9.98 -15.89
CA HIS A 170 35.66 8.79 -15.79
C HIS A 170 34.28 9.17 -15.27
N THR A 171 33.23 8.65 -15.91
CA THR A 171 31.84 8.80 -15.44
C THR A 171 31.36 7.46 -14.92
N ILE A 172 30.97 7.42 -13.65
CA ILE A 172 30.38 6.23 -13.05
C ILE A 172 28.87 6.40 -13.03
N LEU A 173 28.18 5.48 -13.68
CA LEU A 173 26.74 5.33 -13.63
C LEU A 173 26.35 4.37 -12.51
N VAL A 174 25.22 4.64 -11.89
CA VAL A 174 24.59 3.84 -10.82
C VAL A 174 23.12 3.69 -11.14
#